data_AF-A0A942PL80-F1
#
_entry.id   AF-A0A942PL80-F1
#
_cell.length_a   1.000
_cell.length_b   1.000
_cell.length_c   1.000
_cell.angle_alpha   90.00
_cell.angle_beta   90.00
_cell.angle_gamma   90.00
#
_symmetry.space_group_name_H-M   'P 1'
#
loop_
_entity.id
_entity.type
_entity.pdbx_description
1 polymer ?
#
loop_
_entity_poly.entity_id
_entity_poly.type
_entity_poly.pdbx_seq_one_letter_code
_entity_poly.pdbx_strand_id
1 'polypeptide(L)'
;MANLPPDKFIYQIFEAQRQQSTKPSSFVSKLFSKLKRKIFSEKNKNPLQGRIQELHWDSEQIREELEKIKAGVDADLQPLVFEVINPMLRSIQHLNHIAQNPPTVGVIQEKTVQRYIKWIDQAKVWVQLYTKAKDKEEVLKAVVDHIVLVSNQTIDRDLQILNEYKIQAIELLEESAEKKEDLRKILYGQITPFLDNLAQLKYAAYPQFQNLKEMSDWKAQIDSLRQENFNHALQVIDTFIERHRHA
;
A
#
# COMPACT_ATOMS: atom_id res chain seq x y z
N MET A 1 -21.71 36.34 -27.59
CA MET A 1 -22.37 35.41 -26.65
C MET A 1 -21.32 34.42 -26.18
N ALA A 2 -20.83 34.60 -24.96
CA ALA A 2 -19.79 33.77 -24.36
C ALA A 2 -20.35 33.22 -23.04
N ASN A 3 -20.49 31.89 -22.97
CA ASN A 3 -20.92 31.17 -21.78
C ASN A 3 -19.72 31.01 -20.85
N LEU A 4 -19.78 31.69 -19.71
CA LEU A 4 -18.87 31.48 -18.58
C LEU A 4 -19.42 30.35 -17.68
N PRO A 5 -18.56 29.47 -17.13
CA PRO A 5 -18.98 28.33 -16.34
C PRO A 5 -19.49 28.72 -14.93
N PRO A 6 -20.41 27.93 -14.34
CA PRO A 6 -21.21 28.30 -13.16
C PRO A 6 -20.53 28.13 -11.79
N ASP A 7 -19.19 28.03 -11.71
CA ASP A 7 -18.49 27.73 -10.44
C ASP A 7 -18.01 28.97 -9.65
N LYS A 8 -18.40 30.18 -10.05
CA LYS A 8 -17.98 31.41 -9.35
C LYS A 8 -19.00 31.97 -8.35
N PHE A 9 -20.17 31.36 -8.20
CA PHE A 9 -21.18 31.82 -7.24
C PHE A 9 -20.96 31.30 -5.81
N ILE A 10 -20.29 30.16 -5.63
CA ILE A 10 -20.08 29.57 -4.30
C ILE A 10 -18.91 30.24 -3.54
N TYR A 11 -17.91 30.77 -4.24
CA TYR A 11 -16.76 31.41 -3.61
C TYR A 11 -17.03 32.85 -3.12
N GLN A 12 -17.99 33.58 -3.73
CA GLN A 12 -18.30 34.95 -3.31
C GLN A 12 -19.21 35.04 -2.08
N ILE A 13 -19.94 33.96 -1.74
CA ILE A 13 -20.76 33.91 -0.50
C ILE A 13 -19.89 33.62 0.73
N PHE A 14 -18.73 32.96 0.57
CA PHE A 14 -17.82 32.66 1.68
C PHE A 14 -16.80 33.77 1.99
N GLU A 15 -16.48 34.65 1.02
CA GLU A 15 -15.50 35.73 1.24
C GLU A 15 -16.11 37.04 1.77
N ALA A 16 -17.44 37.18 1.76
CA ALA A 16 -18.13 38.37 2.28
C ALA A 16 -18.39 38.38 3.80
N GLN A 17 -17.90 37.40 4.57
CA GLN A 17 -18.09 37.35 6.04
C GLN A 17 -16.80 37.29 6.87
N ARG A 18 -15.66 37.70 6.31
CA ARG A 18 -14.38 37.71 7.05
C ARG A 18 -13.67 39.05 7.17
N GLN A 19 -14.42 40.15 7.26
CA GLN A 19 -13.94 41.31 8.00
C GLN A 19 -15.11 41.98 8.73
N GLN A 20 -15.27 41.66 10.02
CA GLN A 20 -15.50 42.66 11.06
C GLN A 20 -15.28 42.04 12.45
N SER A 21 -14.50 42.77 13.24
CA SER A 21 -14.09 42.47 14.59
C SER A 21 -15.27 42.26 15.54
N THR A 22 -15.10 41.36 16.51
CA THR A 22 -15.08 41.61 17.96
C THR A 22 -15.41 40.32 18.70
N LYS A 23 -14.69 40.06 19.80
CA LYS A 23 -15.04 38.99 20.74
C LYS A 23 -16.47 39.24 21.24
N PRO A 24 -17.26 38.17 21.40
CA PRO A 24 -17.46 37.71 22.76
C PRO A 24 -16.81 36.34 22.88
N SER A 25 -16.06 36.15 23.97
CA SER A 25 -15.53 34.84 24.30
C SER A 25 -16.70 33.89 24.54
N SER A 26 -17.17 33.22 23.49
CA SER A 26 -18.25 32.26 23.62
C SER A 26 -17.80 31.16 24.56
N PHE A 27 -18.71 30.65 25.37
CA PHE A 27 -18.44 29.51 26.25
C PHE A 27 -17.81 28.36 25.45
N VAL A 28 -18.24 28.15 24.21
CA VAL A 28 -17.69 27.19 23.24
C VAL A 28 -16.23 27.48 22.89
N SER A 29 -15.86 28.73 22.59
CA SER A 29 -14.46 29.10 22.31
C SER A 29 -13.55 28.95 23.55
N LYS A 30 -14.09 29.24 24.74
CA LYS A 30 -13.43 28.99 26.03
C LYS A 30 -13.35 27.49 26.34
N LEU A 31 -14.35 26.71 25.94
CA LEU A 31 -14.37 25.26 26.08
C LEU A 31 -13.34 24.62 25.15
N PHE A 32 -13.33 24.97 23.86
CA PHE A 32 -12.34 24.48 22.90
C PHE A 32 -10.93 24.91 23.25
N SER A 33 -10.72 26.14 23.73
CA SER A 33 -9.41 26.59 24.18
C SER A 33 -8.98 25.93 25.49
N LYS A 34 -9.91 25.66 26.43
CA LYS A 34 -9.64 24.85 27.64
C LYS A 34 -9.41 23.38 27.30
N LEU A 35 -10.13 22.81 26.34
CA LEU A 35 -9.99 21.42 25.89
C LEU A 35 -8.66 21.26 25.16
N LYS A 36 -8.32 22.17 24.23
CA LYS A 36 -6.97 22.25 23.64
C LYS A 36 -5.92 22.44 24.73
N ARG A 37 -6.10 23.35 25.68
CA ARG A 37 -5.12 23.49 26.77
C ARG A 37 -5.01 22.21 27.58
N LYS A 38 -6.10 21.53 27.92
CA LYS A 38 -6.06 20.30 28.75
C LYS A 38 -5.50 19.09 27.99
N ILE A 39 -5.73 18.99 26.69
CA ILE A 39 -5.18 17.95 25.81
C ILE A 39 -3.70 18.20 25.50
N PHE A 40 -3.29 19.47 25.36
CA PHE A 40 -1.94 19.85 24.93
C PHE A 40 -1.05 20.46 26.05
N SER A 41 -1.52 20.61 27.30
CA SER A 41 -0.72 21.12 28.43
C SER A 41 0.02 20.04 29.21
N GLU A 42 -0.30 18.77 29.00
CA GLU A 42 0.49 17.69 29.57
C GLU A 42 1.68 17.41 28.65
N LYS A 43 2.82 18.01 29.01
CA LYS A 43 4.10 17.99 28.27
C LYS A 43 4.72 16.61 28.03
N ASN A 44 3.99 15.50 28.20
CA ASN A 44 4.53 14.14 28.08
C ASN A 44 3.51 13.04 27.70
N LYS A 45 2.31 13.38 27.17
CA LYS A 45 1.41 12.34 26.66
C LYS A 45 1.42 12.29 25.14
N ASN A 46 1.85 11.15 24.61
CA ASN A 46 1.75 10.74 23.21
C ASN A 46 0.34 11.06 22.67
N PRO A 47 0.16 12.11 21.84
CA PRO A 47 -1.17 12.67 21.58
C PRO A 47 -2.08 11.73 20.79
N LEU A 48 -1.52 10.73 20.11
CA LEU A 48 -2.27 9.75 19.32
C LEU A 48 -2.33 8.36 19.98
N GLN A 49 -1.74 8.17 21.16
CA GLN A 49 -1.70 6.85 21.80
C GLN A 49 -3.09 6.31 22.12
N GLY A 50 -4.00 7.16 22.62
CA GLY A 50 -5.39 6.77 22.85
C GLY A 50 -6.09 6.34 21.55
N ARG A 51 -5.86 7.06 20.44
CA ARG A 51 -6.43 6.71 19.14
C ARG A 51 -5.87 5.39 18.60
N ILE A 52 -4.58 5.11 18.81
CA ILE A 52 -3.97 3.84 18.44
C ILE A 52 -4.59 2.69 19.23
N GLN A 53 -4.88 2.88 20.53
CA GLN A 53 -5.54 1.87 21.36
C GLN A 53 -6.98 1.60 20.93
N GLU A 54 -7.76 2.64 20.59
CA GLU A 54 -9.11 2.48 20.03
C GLU A 54 -9.09 1.68 18.72
N LEU A 55 -8.20 2.05 17.80
CA LEU A 55 -8.07 1.36 16.51
C LEU A 55 -7.59 -0.08 16.67
N HIS A 56 -6.73 -0.35 17.67
CA HIS A 56 -6.34 -1.71 18.01
C HIS A 56 -7.55 -2.54 18.46
N TRP A 57 -8.43 -2.00 19.30
CA TRP A 57 -9.67 -2.68 19.69
C TRP A 57 -10.58 -2.97 18.49
N ASP A 58 -10.84 -1.96 17.65
CA ASP A 58 -11.64 -2.13 16.43
C ASP A 58 -11.05 -3.20 15.51
N SER A 59 -9.72 -3.27 15.43
CA SER A 59 -9.03 -4.24 14.59
C SER A 59 -9.12 -5.66 15.12
N GLU A 60 -9.15 -5.87 16.44
CA GLU A 60 -9.32 -7.19 17.05
C GLU A 60 -10.71 -7.76 16.73
N GLN A 61 -11.76 -6.94 16.75
CA GLN A 61 -13.10 -7.39 16.38
C GLN A 61 -13.16 -7.89 14.93
N ILE A 62 -12.55 -7.14 14.00
CA ILE A 62 -12.51 -7.53 12.58
C ILE A 62 -11.61 -8.75 12.38
N ARG A 63 -10.51 -8.86 13.15
CA ARG A 63 -9.65 -10.04 13.14
C ARG A 63 -10.44 -11.30 13.49
N GLU A 64 -11.29 -11.24 14.52
CA GLU A 64 -12.16 -12.37 14.88
C GLU A 64 -13.13 -12.75 13.75
N GLU A 65 -13.69 -11.77 13.03
CA GLU A 65 -14.54 -12.02 11.87
C GLU A 65 -13.76 -12.70 10.73
N LEU A 66 -12.53 -12.25 10.45
CA LEU A 66 -11.65 -12.87 9.46
C LEU A 66 -11.27 -14.31 9.85
N GLU A 67 -11.02 -14.60 11.12
CA GLU A 67 -10.74 -15.97 11.60
C GLU A 67 -11.98 -16.87 11.48
N LYS A 68 -13.19 -16.35 11.71
CA LYS A 68 -14.44 -17.10 11.47
C LYS A 68 -14.62 -17.44 9.99
N ILE A 69 -14.35 -16.47 9.10
CA ILE A 69 -14.36 -16.72 7.65
C ILE A 69 -13.37 -17.83 7.32
N LYS A 70 -12.12 -17.69 7.75
CA LYS A 70 -11.06 -18.69 7.51
C LYS A 70 -11.45 -20.10 7.96
N ALA A 71 -12.11 -20.25 9.11
CA ALA A 71 -12.54 -21.54 9.63
C ALA A 71 -13.75 -22.13 8.88
N GLY A 72 -14.58 -21.28 8.26
CA GLY A 72 -15.84 -21.67 7.59
C GLY A 72 -15.79 -21.63 6.06
N VAL A 73 -14.62 -21.43 5.46
CA VAL A 73 -14.46 -21.38 4.00
C VAL A 73 -14.42 -22.79 3.40
N ASP A 74 -15.28 -23.02 2.41
CA ASP A 74 -15.30 -24.26 1.61
C ASP A 74 -13.97 -24.53 0.92
N ALA A 75 -13.69 -25.80 0.60
CA ALA A 75 -12.44 -26.24 -0.04
C ALA A 75 -12.16 -25.50 -1.36
N ASP A 76 -13.20 -25.26 -2.14
CA ASP A 76 -13.23 -24.56 -3.43
C ASP A 76 -12.90 -23.06 -3.31
N LEU A 77 -13.01 -22.50 -2.10
CA LEU A 77 -12.70 -21.11 -1.81
C LEU A 77 -11.39 -20.93 -1.01
N GLN A 78 -10.61 -22.01 -0.79
CA GLN A 78 -9.36 -21.93 -0.02
C GLN A 78 -8.35 -20.88 -0.49
N PRO A 79 -8.22 -20.54 -1.78
CA PRO A 79 -7.33 -19.45 -2.19
C PRO A 79 -7.73 -18.07 -1.65
N LEU A 80 -9.01 -17.82 -1.32
CA LEU A 80 -9.41 -16.63 -0.54
C LEU A 80 -8.65 -16.58 0.80
N VAL A 81 -8.56 -17.73 1.48
CA VAL A 81 -7.87 -17.82 2.76
C VAL A 81 -6.37 -17.58 2.59
N PHE A 82 -5.74 -18.23 1.61
CA PHE A 82 -4.29 -18.14 1.42
C PHE A 82 -3.83 -16.78 0.89
N GLU A 83 -4.55 -16.21 -0.06
CA GLU A 83 -4.12 -15.01 -0.81
C GLU A 83 -4.68 -13.71 -0.25
N VAL A 84 -5.77 -13.76 0.54
CA VAL A 84 -6.40 -12.55 1.10
C VAL A 84 -6.39 -12.57 2.62
N ILE A 85 -7.05 -13.56 3.23
CA ILE A 85 -7.31 -13.55 4.68
C ILE A 85 -6.01 -13.72 5.48
N ASN A 86 -5.17 -14.71 5.16
CA ASN A 86 -3.91 -14.95 5.87
C ASN A 86 -2.95 -13.76 5.78
N PRO A 87 -2.73 -13.12 4.61
CA PRO A 87 -1.98 -11.87 4.53
C PRO A 87 -2.53 -10.76 5.42
N MET A 88 -3.87 -10.59 5.48
CA MET A 88 -4.49 -9.61 6.37
C MET A 88 -4.23 -9.92 7.84
N LEU A 89 -4.37 -11.19 8.24
CA LEU A 89 -4.09 -11.64 9.62
C LEU A 89 -2.61 -11.42 10.01
N ARG A 90 -1.66 -11.67 9.10
CA ARG A 90 -0.24 -11.35 9.33
C ARG A 90 0.00 -9.85 9.44
N SER A 91 -0.67 -9.04 8.60
CA SER A 91 -0.54 -7.58 8.65
C SER A 91 -1.02 -7.01 9.98
N ILE A 92 -2.11 -7.53 10.56
CA ILE A 92 -2.58 -7.04 11.86
C ILE A 92 -1.72 -7.50 13.02
N GLN A 93 -1.17 -8.72 12.97
CA GLN A 93 -0.19 -9.17 13.97
C GLN A 93 1.02 -8.21 14.05
N HIS A 94 1.50 -7.71 12.91
CA HIS A 94 2.57 -6.72 12.90
C HIS A 94 2.16 -5.38 13.52
N LEU A 95 0.95 -4.89 13.23
CA LEU A 95 0.43 -3.65 13.83
C LEU A 95 0.17 -3.79 15.33
N ASN A 96 -0.24 -4.97 15.79
CA ASN A 96 -0.42 -5.27 17.22
C ASN A 96 0.91 -5.21 17.96
N HIS A 97 2.00 -5.70 17.36
CA HIS A 97 3.34 -5.56 17.95
C HIS A 97 3.75 -4.08 18.11
N ILE A 98 3.37 -3.23 17.16
CA ILE A 98 3.58 -1.77 17.24
C ILE A 98 2.71 -1.14 18.33
N ALA A 99 1.48 -1.62 18.55
CA ALA A 99 0.62 -1.12 19.63
C ALA A 99 1.12 -1.52 21.03
N GLN A 100 1.72 -2.71 21.18
CA GLN A 100 2.35 -3.15 22.42
C GLN A 100 3.63 -2.36 22.74
N ASN A 101 4.31 -1.86 21.71
CA ASN A 101 5.51 -1.04 21.83
C ASN A 101 5.31 0.32 21.11
N PRO A 102 4.44 1.19 21.64
CA PRO A 102 3.98 2.36 20.92
C PRO A 102 5.14 3.33 20.65
N PRO A 103 5.30 3.81 19.42
CA PRO A 103 6.39 4.71 19.07
C PRO A 103 6.23 6.04 19.81
N THR A 104 7.33 6.61 20.30
CA THR A 104 7.35 7.90 21.02
C THR A 104 7.34 9.10 20.08
N VAL A 105 7.69 8.89 18.81
CA VAL A 105 7.79 9.94 17.80
C VAL A 105 6.42 10.17 17.13
N GLY A 106 5.91 11.40 17.20
CA GLY A 106 4.59 11.76 16.67
C GLY A 106 4.36 11.41 15.20
N VAL A 107 5.37 11.57 14.33
CA VAL A 107 5.28 11.18 12.91
C VAL A 107 5.08 9.67 12.74
N ILE A 108 5.71 8.86 13.59
CA ILE A 108 5.55 7.40 13.55
C ILE A 108 4.17 7.01 14.07
N GLN A 109 3.65 7.71 15.09
CA GLN A 109 2.29 7.52 15.58
C GLN A 109 1.23 7.82 14.49
N GLU A 110 1.38 8.92 13.76
CA GLU A 110 0.47 9.26 12.66
C GLU A 110 0.48 8.18 11.57
N LYS A 111 1.67 7.73 11.15
CA LYS A 111 1.81 6.61 10.20
C LYS A 111 1.17 5.34 10.73
N THR A 112 1.27 5.08 12.04
CA THR A 112 0.66 3.90 12.68
C THR A 112 -0.87 3.99 12.63
N VAL A 113 -1.44 5.15 12.96
CA VAL A 113 -2.89 5.41 12.84
C VAL A 113 -3.37 5.20 11.41
N GLN A 114 -2.68 5.76 10.42
CA GLN A 114 -3.03 5.59 9.01
C GLN A 114 -2.98 4.12 8.57
N ARG A 115 -2.00 3.36 9.04
CA ARG A 115 -1.90 1.91 8.76
C ARG A 115 -3.06 1.13 9.36
N TYR A 116 -3.44 1.42 10.61
CA TYR A 116 -4.61 0.82 11.24
C TYR A 116 -5.89 1.12 10.47
N ILE A 117 -6.16 2.38 10.15
CA ILE A 117 -7.37 2.78 9.39
C ILE A 117 -7.42 2.05 8.05
N LYS A 118 -6.32 2.09 7.28
CA LYS A 118 -6.25 1.40 5.99
C LYS A 118 -6.51 -0.10 6.13
N TRP A 119 -5.90 -0.75 7.11
CA TRP A 119 -6.10 -2.18 7.35
C TRP A 119 -7.56 -2.49 7.72
N ILE A 120 -8.14 -1.73 8.66
CA ILE A 120 -9.53 -1.88 9.13
C ILE A 120 -10.50 -1.75 7.95
N ASP A 121 -10.33 -0.70 7.14
CA ASP A 121 -11.22 -0.44 6.01
C ASP A 121 -11.14 -1.57 4.98
N GLN A 122 -9.93 -2.02 4.65
CA GLN A 122 -9.72 -3.14 3.73
C GLN A 122 -10.34 -4.43 4.28
N ALA A 123 -10.11 -4.74 5.55
CA ALA A 123 -10.63 -5.96 6.17
C ALA A 123 -12.16 -5.97 6.25
N LYS A 124 -12.79 -4.82 6.57
CA LYS A 124 -14.24 -4.66 6.55
C LYS A 124 -14.84 -4.93 5.17
N VAL A 125 -14.18 -4.48 4.10
CA VAL A 125 -14.64 -4.75 2.72
C VAL A 125 -14.70 -6.26 2.48
N TRP A 126 -13.67 -7.01 2.86
CA TRP A 126 -13.64 -8.46 2.68
C TRP A 126 -14.64 -9.21 3.56
N VAL A 127 -14.79 -8.80 4.82
CA VAL A 127 -15.83 -9.37 5.69
C VAL A 127 -17.21 -9.13 5.10
N GLN A 128 -17.51 -7.90 4.67
CA GLN A 128 -18.80 -7.57 4.07
C GLN A 128 -19.03 -8.33 2.77
N LEU A 129 -18.01 -8.44 1.91
CA LEU A 129 -18.10 -9.17 0.66
C LEU A 129 -18.41 -10.65 0.92
N TYR A 130 -17.68 -11.30 1.83
CA TYR A 130 -17.91 -12.72 2.13
C TYR A 130 -19.29 -12.97 2.80
N THR A 131 -19.70 -12.09 3.71
CA THR A 131 -20.95 -12.27 4.49
C THR A 131 -22.21 -11.87 3.73
N LYS A 132 -22.11 -10.98 2.74
CA LYS A 132 -23.25 -10.45 1.97
C LYS A 132 -23.29 -10.93 0.52
N ALA A 133 -22.26 -11.63 0.05
CA ALA A 133 -22.25 -12.19 -1.29
C ALA A 133 -23.50 -13.05 -1.49
N LYS A 134 -24.16 -12.84 -2.64
CA LYS A 134 -25.39 -13.58 -2.96
C LYS A 134 -25.08 -15.02 -3.39
N ASP A 135 -23.91 -15.22 -3.96
CA ASP A 135 -23.40 -16.49 -4.45
C ASP A 135 -21.87 -16.56 -4.35
N LYS A 136 -21.32 -17.75 -4.59
CA LYS A 136 -19.87 -18.00 -4.60
C LYS A 136 -19.15 -17.32 -5.77
N GLU A 137 -19.86 -16.98 -6.84
CA GLU A 137 -19.26 -16.40 -8.05
C GLU A 137 -18.83 -14.95 -7.81
N GLU A 138 -19.63 -14.19 -7.05
CA GLU A 138 -19.27 -12.85 -6.60
C GLU A 138 -17.97 -12.85 -5.77
N VAL A 139 -17.84 -13.81 -4.85
CA VAL A 139 -16.62 -13.98 -4.05
C VAL A 139 -15.44 -14.36 -4.93
N LEU A 140 -15.64 -15.32 -5.84
CA LEU A 140 -14.60 -15.77 -6.76
C LEU A 140 -14.06 -14.63 -7.61
N LYS A 141 -14.95 -13.84 -8.23
CA LYS A 141 -14.57 -12.70 -9.06
C LYS A 141 -13.78 -11.66 -8.27
N ALA A 142 -14.23 -11.33 -7.06
CA ALA A 142 -13.52 -10.36 -6.22
C ALA A 142 -12.11 -10.83 -5.82
N VAL A 143 -11.94 -12.12 -5.52
CA VAL A 143 -10.63 -12.71 -5.21
C VAL A 143 -9.73 -12.69 -6.43
N VAL A 144 -10.24 -13.04 -7.61
CA VAL A 144 -9.49 -12.96 -8.88
C VAL A 144 -9.02 -11.53 -9.12
N ASP A 145 -9.93 -10.55 -9.09
CA ASP A 145 -9.62 -9.14 -9.34
C ASP A 145 -8.55 -8.63 -8.35
N HIS A 146 -8.67 -9.01 -7.07
CA HIS A 146 -7.70 -8.65 -6.04
C HIS A 146 -6.31 -9.23 -6.33
N ILE A 147 -6.23 -10.51 -6.67
CA ILE A 147 -4.95 -11.18 -6.90
C ILE A 147 -4.26 -10.65 -8.14
N VAL A 148 -5.00 -10.39 -9.22
CA VAL A 148 -4.47 -9.74 -10.42
C VAL A 148 -3.92 -8.35 -10.06
N LEU A 149 -4.69 -7.56 -9.30
CA LEU A 149 -4.25 -6.24 -8.86
C LEU A 149 -2.96 -6.29 -8.02
N VAL A 150 -2.89 -7.18 -7.03
CA VAL A 150 -1.73 -7.33 -6.15
C VAL A 150 -0.51 -7.84 -6.93
N SER A 151 -0.70 -8.76 -7.87
CA SER A 151 0.38 -9.27 -8.73
C SER A 151 0.96 -8.14 -9.59
N ASN A 152 0.09 -7.34 -10.22
CA ASN A 152 0.51 -6.18 -11.01
C ASN A 152 1.26 -5.12 -10.17
N GLN A 153 0.76 -4.81 -8.97
CA GLN A 153 1.45 -3.90 -8.04
C GLN A 153 2.82 -4.42 -7.60
N THR A 154 2.97 -5.75 -7.50
CA THR A 154 4.24 -6.37 -7.15
C THR A 154 5.24 -6.25 -8.29
N ILE A 155 4.80 -6.51 -9.52
CA ILE A 155 5.62 -6.32 -10.73
C ILE A 155 6.06 -4.85 -10.87
N ASP A 156 5.14 -3.89 -10.64
CA ASP A 156 5.48 -2.46 -10.69
C ASP A 156 6.55 -2.07 -9.66
N ARG A 157 6.46 -2.64 -8.45
CA ARG A 157 7.48 -2.46 -7.41
C ARG A 157 8.82 -3.05 -7.83
N ASP A 158 8.82 -4.26 -8.38
CA ASP A 158 10.03 -4.94 -8.84
C ASP A 158 10.73 -4.12 -9.94
N LEU A 159 9.97 -3.62 -10.92
CA LEU A 159 10.47 -2.71 -11.96
C LEU A 159 11.05 -1.42 -11.36
N GLN A 160 10.37 -0.81 -10.39
CA GLN A 160 10.87 0.38 -9.71
C GLN A 160 12.21 0.10 -9.01
N ILE A 161 12.30 -0.99 -8.24
CA ILE A 161 13.52 -1.40 -7.54
C ILE A 161 14.66 -1.59 -8.52
N LEU A 162 14.47 -2.32 -9.62
CA LEU A 162 15.51 -2.55 -10.62
C LEU A 162 15.95 -1.25 -11.30
N ASN A 163 15.01 -0.37 -11.62
CA ASN A 163 15.31 0.92 -12.22
C ASN A 163 16.08 1.85 -11.28
N GLU A 164 15.75 1.87 -9.99
CA GLU A 164 16.50 2.62 -8.99
C GLU A 164 17.89 1.99 -8.76
N TYR A 165 17.95 0.67 -8.65
CA TYR A 165 19.18 -0.04 -8.37
C TYR A 165 20.20 0.11 -9.49
N LYS A 166 19.82 -0.03 -10.76
CA LYS A 166 20.75 0.16 -11.89
C LYS A 166 21.32 1.58 -11.97
N ILE A 167 20.56 2.60 -11.56
CA ILE A 167 21.03 3.98 -11.49
C ILE A 167 22.06 4.11 -10.36
N GLN A 168 21.68 3.71 -9.15
CA GLN A 168 22.54 3.81 -7.97
C GLN A 168 23.84 3.02 -8.15
N ALA A 169 23.75 1.83 -8.74
CA ALA A 169 24.88 0.96 -9.03
C ALA A 169 25.98 1.66 -9.83
N ILE A 170 25.63 2.39 -10.90
CA ILE A 170 26.60 3.16 -11.71
C ILE A 170 27.11 4.39 -10.95
N GLU A 171 26.24 5.08 -10.21
CA GLU A 171 26.66 6.27 -9.46
C GLU A 171 27.75 5.97 -8.41
N LEU A 172 27.75 4.76 -7.86
CA LEU A 172 28.73 4.29 -6.88
C LEU A 172 30.11 3.96 -7.47
N LEU A 173 30.27 3.90 -8.80
CA LEU A 173 31.56 3.68 -9.42
C LEU A 173 32.42 4.96 -9.34
N GLU A 174 33.71 4.81 -9.06
CA GLU A 174 34.67 5.93 -8.97
C GLU A 174 35.21 6.31 -10.37
N GLU A 175 34.30 6.61 -11.29
CA GLU A 175 34.59 6.85 -12.70
C GLU A 175 34.24 8.28 -13.15
N SER A 176 34.85 8.72 -14.24
CA SER A 176 34.50 10.01 -14.85
C SER A 176 33.05 10.03 -15.33
N ALA A 177 32.43 11.21 -15.40
CA ALA A 177 31.05 11.35 -15.84
C ALA A 177 30.80 10.79 -17.26
N GLU A 178 31.78 10.95 -18.16
CA GLU A 178 31.73 10.42 -19.53
C GLU A 178 31.75 8.88 -19.53
N LYS A 179 32.68 8.27 -18.77
CA LYS A 179 32.76 6.81 -18.66
C LYS A 179 31.53 6.22 -17.97
N LYS A 180 30.96 6.90 -16.96
CA LYS A 180 29.68 6.50 -16.34
C LYS A 180 28.54 6.48 -17.35
N GLU A 181 28.48 7.45 -18.27
CA GLU A 181 27.44 7.48 -19.30
C GLU A 181 27.56 6.31 -20.28
N ASP A 182 28.77 5.95 -20.69
CA ASP A 182 28.99 4.78 -21.54
C ASP A 182 28.64 3.47 -20.81
N LEU A 183 29.04 3.35 -19.54
CA LEU A 183 28.68 2.20 -18.71
C LEU A 183 27.17 2.09 -18.49
N ARG A 184 26.44 3.20 -18.33
CA ARG A 184 24.97 3.20 -18.25
C ARG A 184 24.37 2.60 -19.52
N LYS A 185 24.79 3.04 -20.70
CA LYS A 185 24.25 2.53 -21.97
C LYS A 185 24.45 1.02 -22.09
N ILE A 186 25.62 0.51 -21.72
CA ILE A 186 25.92 -0.92 -21.77
C ILE A 186 25.06 -1.69 -20.76
N LEU A 187 25.07 -1.28 -19.49
CA LEU A 187 24.28 -1.96 -18.45
C LEU A 187 22.78 -1.93 -18.79
N TYR A 188 22.27 -0.79 -19.24
CA TYR A 188 20.86 -0.63 -19.56
C TYR A 188 20.47 -1.51 -20.75
N GLY A 189 21.32 -1.61 -21.78
CA GLY A 189 21.10 -2.55 -22.88
C GLY A 189 21.08 -4.02 -22.43
N GLN A 190 21.92 -4.41 -21.47
CA GLN A 190 21.97 -5.79 -20.96
C GLN A 190 20.77 -6.15 -20.09
N ILE A 191 20.21 -5.20 -19.33
CA ILE A 191 19.07 -5.45 -18.43
C ILE A 191 17.72 -5.32 -19.13
N THR A 192 17.62 -4.55 -20.22
CA THR A 192 16.35 -4.28 -20.94
C THR A 192 15.50 -5.53 -21.19
N PRO A 193 16.02 -6.67 -21.68
CA PRO A 193 15.19 -7.84 -21.93
C PRO A 193 14.43 -8.34 -20.69
N PHE A 194 15.04 -8.29 -19.51
CA PHE A 194 14.42 -8.73 -18.26
C PHE A 194 13.37 -7.74 -17.76
N LEU A 195 13.61 -6.43 -17.95
CA LEU A 195 12.63 -5.39 -17.61
C LEU A 195 11.40 -5.48 -18.52
N ASP A 196 11.62 -5.72 -19.82
CA ASP A 196 10.54 -5.87 -20.79
C ASP A 196 9.72 -7.12 -20.49
N ASN A 197 10.36 -8.25 -20.18
CA ASN A 197 9.67 -9.47 -19.76
C ASN A 197 8.82 -9.24 -18.51
N LEU A 198 9.37 -8.58 -17.48
CA LEU A 198 8.60 -8.21 -16.28
C LEU A 198 7.39 -7.34 -16.62
N ALA A 199 7.57 -6.32 -17.45
CA ALA A 199 6.47 -5.44 -17.87
C ALA A 199 5.39 -6.22 -18.66
N GLN A 200 5.79 -7.17 -19.51
CA GLN A 200 4.87 -8.00 -20.29
C GLN A 200 4.00 -8.92 -19.43
N LEU A 201 4.49 -9.37 -18.26
CA LEU A 201 3.68 -10.19 -17.35
C LEU A 201 2.39 -9.49 -16.91
N LYS A 202 2.38 -8.15 -16.85
CA LYS A 202 1.18 -7.36 -16.52
C LYS A 202 0.09 -7.44 -17.59
N TYR A 203 0.48 -7.74 -18.83
CA TYR A 203 -0.40 -7.83 -19.99
C TYR A 203 -0.67 -9.26 -20.40
N ALA A 204 -0.11 -10.26 -19.69
CA ALA A 204 -0.50 -11.64 -19.87
C ALA A 204 -2.02 -11.72 -19.71
N ALA A 205 -2.71 -12.22 -20.74
CA ALA A 205 -4.16 -12.35 -20.70
C ALA A 205 -4.54 -13.16 -19.46
N TYR A 206 -5.26 -12.55 -18.51
CA TYR A 206 -5.78 -13.28 -17.37
C TYR A 206 -6.88 -14.23 -17.90
N PRO A 207 -6.73 -15.55 -17.73
CA PRO A 207 -7.75 -16.49 -18.13
C PRO A 207 -9.07 -16.18 -17.43
N GLN A 208 -10.20 -16.51 -18.05
CA GLN A 208 -11.44 -16.66 -17.30
C GLN A 208 -11.30 -17.93 -16.44
N PHE A 209 -10.99 -17.74 -15.16
CA PHE A 209 -10.83 -18.84 -14.22
C PHE A 209 -12.19 -19.45 -13.87
N GLN A 210 -12.31 -20.77 -14.00
CA GLN A 210 -13.53 -21.48 -13.63
C GLN A 210 -13.64 -21.66 -12.11
N ASN A 211 -12.51 -21.64 -11.42
CA ASN A 211 -12.39 -21.84 -9.98
C ASN A 211 -11.14 -21.12 -9.45
N LEU A 212 -11.08 -20.94 -8.13
CA LEU A 212 -9.93 -20.27 -7.50
C LEU A 212 -8.63 -21.08 -7.57
N LYS A 213 -8.70 -22.39 -7.80
CA LYS A 213 -7.50 -23.23 -7.94
C LYS A 213 -6.75 -22.89 -9.22
N GLU A 214 -7.44 -22.79 -10.35
CA GLU A 214 -6.85 -22.35 -11.63
C GLU A 214 -6.20 -20.98 -11.53
N MET A 215 -6.84 -20.06 -10.79
CA MET A 215 -6.29 -18.74 -10.51
C MET A 215 -5.00 -18.85 -9.67
N SER A 216 -4.99 -19.69 -8.64
CA SER A 216 -3.81 -19.90 -7.79
C SER A 216 -2.65 -20.51 -8.58
N ASP A 217 -2.93 -21.47 -9.46
CA ASP A 217 -1.93 -22.10 -10.34
C ASP A 217 -1.36 -21.07 -11.33
N TRP A 218 -2.21 -20.24 -11.95
CA TRP A 218 -1.79 -19.13 -12.81
C TRP A 218 -0.92 -18.13 -12.05
N LYS A 219 -1.33 -17.73 -10.84
CA LYS A 219 -0.55 -16.81 -10.00
C LYS A 219 0.84 -17.38 -9.71
N ALA A 220 0.93 -18.66 -9.35
CA ALA A 220 2.21 -19.32 -9.09
C ALA A 220 3.13 -19.30 -10.33
N GLN A 221 2.57 -19.50 -11.53
CA GLN A 221 3.33 -19.37 -12.77
C GLN A 221 3.84 -17.95 -13.00
N ILE A 222 2.98 -16.94 -12.84
CA ILE A 222 3.36 -15.52 -12.97
C ILE A 222 4.44 -15.16 -11.94
N ASP A 223 4.28 -15.59 -10.68
CA ASP A 223 5.26 -15.34 -9.62
C ASP A 223 6.61 -15.99 -9.91
N SER A 224 6.63 -17.19 -10.48
CA SER A 224 7.86 -17.88 -10.89
C SER A 224 8.59 -17.10 -11.99
N LEU A 225 7.88 -16.73 -13.07
CA LEU A 225 8.46 -15.97 -14.18
C LEU A 225 8.93 -14.59 -13.73
N ARG A 226 8.15 -13.93 -12.87
CA ARG A 226 8.51 -12.65 -12.25
C ARG A 226 9.80 -12.77 -11.47
N GLN A 227 9.90 -13.76 -10.57
CA GLN A 227 11.08 -13.96 -9.74
C GLN A 227 12.33 -14.28 -10.57
N GLU A 228 12.19 -15.09 -11.61
CA GLU A 228 13.28 -15.41 -12.53
C GLU A 228 13.83 -14.16 -13.22
N ASN A 229 12.95 -13.36 -13.85
CA ASN A 229 13.38 -12.14 -14.54
C ASN A 229 13.95 -11.10 -13.58
N PHE A 230 13.36 -10.94 -12.39
CA PHE A 230 13.87 -10.04 -11.37
C PHE A 230 15.27 -10.45 -10.88
N ASN A 231 15.47 -11.73 -10.59
CA ASN A 231 16.75 -12.25 -10.12
C ASN A 231 17.83 -12.16 -11.20
N HIS A 232 17.52 -12.48 -12.46
CA HIS A 232 18.47 -12.34 -13.56
C HIS A 232 18.85 -10.87 -13.79
N ALA A 233 17.89 -9.95 -13.70
CA ALA A 233 18.16 -8.52 -13.80
C ALA A 233 19.10 -8.04 -12.68
N LEU A 234 18.88 -8.46 -11.43
CA LEU A 234 19.78 -8.18 -10.32
C LEU A 234 21.19 -8.75 -10.56
N GLN A 235 21.28 -10.02 -10.95
CA GLN A 235 22.55 -10.68 -11.21
C GLN A 235 23.36 -9.97 -12.30
N VAL A 236 22.69 -9.48 -13.35
CA VAL A 236 23.33 -8.69 -14.41
C VAL A 236 23.90 -7.39 -13.85
N ILE A 237 23.13 -6.65 -13.03
CA ILE A 237 23.61 -5.43 -12.38
C ILE A 237 24.83 -5.75 -11.49
N ASP A 238 24.72 -6.74 -10.60
CA ASP A 238 25.77 -7.08 -9.65
C ASP A 238 27.06 -7.49 -10.36
N THR A 239 26.95 -8.41 -11.32
CA THR A 239 28.10 -8.88 -12.12
C THR A 239 28.72 -7.74 -12.92
N PHE A 240 27.90 -6.83 -13.45
CA PHE A 240 28.40 -5.66 -14.17
C PHE A 240 29.21 -4.75 -13.26
N ILE A 241 28.71 -4.46 -12.06
CA ILE A 241 29.42 -3.62 -11.08
C ILE A 241 30.72 -4.28 -10.63
N GLU A 242 30.70 -5.57 -10.27
CA GLU A 242 31.91 -6.29 -9.85
C GLU A 242 33.04 -6.20 -10.89
N ARG A 243 32.70 -6.32 -12.18
CA ARG A 243 33.66 -6.23 -13.29
C ARG A 243 34.27 -4.84 -13.46
N HIS A 244 33.53 -3.78 -13.13
CA HIS A 244 33.95 -2.40 -13.37
C HIS A 244 34.36 -1.66 -12.09
N ARG A 245 34.25 -2.30 -10.92
CA ARG A 245 34.73 -1.74 -9.64
C ARG A 245 36.25 -1.85 -9.46
N HIS A 246 36.90 -2.71 -10.24
CA HIS A 246 38.33 -3.03 -10.14
C HIS A 246 39.12 -2.75 -11.43
N ALA A 247 38.49 -2.11 -12.42
CA ALA A 247 39.09 -1.77 -13.72
C ALA A 247 39.44 -0.28 -13.78
#